data_AF-A0A968HZM0-F1
#
_entry.id   AF-A0A968HZM0-F1
#
_cell.length_a   1.000
_cell.length_b   1.000
_cell.length_c   1.000
_cell.angle_alpha   90.00
_cell.angle_beta   90.00
_cell.angle_gamma   90.00
#
_symmetry.space_group_name_H-M   'P 1'
#
loop_
_entity.id
_entity.type
_entity.pdbx_description
1 polymer ?
#
loop_
_entity_poly.entity_id
_entity_poly.type
_entity_poly.pdbx_seq_one_letter_code
_entity_poly.pdbx_strand_id
1 'polypeptide(L)'
;MKSEQDEQSIALMQAYEQAEYLPQGALEGTRNAGKQGLNIQPMWRLIRRNLLLIGGINFLVAGVVAYLVLSRPLTYEGEFQLLVEPVNSAGKLTDPAAIARPEALPDEAGLDYSTLIRVLKSPKVLTKIVDQISTKYPLSYNNLIKDMQVERIGQEEFDKNKIDSSRL
;
A
#
# COMPACT_ATOMS: atom_id res chain seq x y z
N MET A 1 -33.90 47.83 58.32
CA MET A 1 -33.60 46.74 57.37
C MET A 1 -32.54 47.19 56.35
N LYS A 2 -31.34 47.56 56.82
CA LYS A 2 -30.26 48.05 55.95
C LYS A 2 -28.85 47.65 56.40
N SER A 3 -28.72 46.92 57.51
CA SER A 3 -27.42 46.52 58.06
C SER A 3 -26.93 45.15 57.57
N GLU A 4 -27.83 44.24 57.17
CA GLU A 4 -27.45 42.88 56.74
C GLU A 4 -26.84 42.84 55.32
N GLN A 5 -27.17 43.81 54.47
CA GLN A 5 -26.69 43.86 53.10
C GLN A 5 -25.25 44.39 53.02
N ASP A 6 -24.89 45.26 53.97
CA ASP A 6 -23.54 45.83 54.07
C ASP A 6 -22.55 44.77 54.58
N GLU A 7 -22.94 43.94 55.55
CA GLU A 7 -22.09 42.84 56.04
C GLU A 7 -21.81 41.78 54.96
N GLN A 8 -22.81 41.46 54.14
CA GLN A 8 -22.61 40.54 53.01
C GLN A 8 -21.68 41.12 51.94
N SER A 9 -21.77 42.42 51.69
CA SER A 9 -20.88 43.09 50.73
C SER A 9 -19.43 43.10 51.19
N ILE A 10 -19.19 43.27 52.50
CA ILE A 10 -17.85 43.26 53.09
C ILE A 10 -17.26 41.84 53.09
N ALA A 11 -18.06 40.82 53.40
CA ALA A 11 -17.62 39.43 53.32
C ALA A 11 -17.25 39.02 51.88
N LEU A 12 -17.99 39.52 50.88
CA LEU A 12 -17.68 39.28 49.47
C LEU A 12 -16.43 40.02 49.01
N MET A 13 -16.23 41.28 49.40
CA MET A 13 -14.99 42.01 49.09
C MET A 13 -13.77 41.33 49.72
N GLN A 14 -13.90 40.84 50.96
CA GLN A 14 -12.83 40.14 51.67
C GLN A 14 -12.51 38.77 51.05
N ALA A 15 -13.51 38.06 50.52
CA ALA A 15 -13.31 36.82 49.76
C ALA A 15 -12.63 37.08 48.40
N TYR A 16 -12.91 38.22 47.76
CA TYR A 16 -12.23 38.64 46.52
C TYR A 16 -10.76 39.01 46.78
N GLU A 17 -10.45 39.72 47.86
CA GLU A 17 -9.07 40.03 48.26
C GLU A 17 -8.26 38.77 48.61
N GLN A 18 -8.89 37.77 49.25
CA GLN A 18 -8.22 36.50 49.57
C GLN A 18 -7.95 35.63 48.33
N ALA A 19 -8.79 35.72 47.30
CA ALA A 19 -8.59 34.99 46.05
C ALA A 19 -7.42 35.53 45.21
N GLU A 20 -7.00 36.78 45.44
CA GLU A 20 -5.88 37.42 44.73
C GLU A 20 -4.49 37.02 45.31
N TYR A 21 -4.47 36.36 46.48
CA TYR A 21 -3.29 35.71 47.04
C TYR A 21 -3.20 34.22 46.63
N LEU A 22 -3.29 33.93 45.34
CA LEU A 22 -2.68 32.71 44.82
C LEU A 22 -1.16 32.94 44.81
N PRO A 23 -0.34 32.12 45.49
CA PRO A 23 1.10 32.27 45.42
C PRO A 23 1.53 32.04 43.97
N GLN A 24 1.88 33.11 43.25
CA GLN A 24 2.47 33.07 41.90
C GLN A 24 3.87 32.41 41.87
N GLY A 25 4.28 31.71 42.93
CA GLY A 25 5.58 31.06 43.08
C GLY A 25 5.62 29.55 42.87
N ALA A 26 4.51 28.88 42.54
CA ALA A 26 4.51 27.41 42.44
C ALA A 26 4.93 26.83 41.06
N LEU A 27 5.59 27.62 40.21
CA LEU A 27 6.23 27.14 38.97
C LEU A 27 7.69 27.64 38.84
N GLU A 28 8.40 27.88 39.93
CA GLU A 28 9.86 28.00 39.88
C GLU A 28 10.52 26.65 40.12
N GLY A 29 10.77 25.96 39.02
CA GLY A 29 11.49 24.70 38.99
C GLY A 29 12.14 24.46 37.63
N THR A 30 13.29 25.11 37.43
CA THR A 30 14.32 24.85 36.39
C THR A 30 14.10 25.44 34.99
N ARG A 31 14.14 26.77 34.87
CA ARG A 31 14.68 27.42 33.66
C ARG A 31 16.20 27.54 33.79
N ASN A 32 16.93 26.50 33.38
CA ASN A 32 18.32 26.65 32.97
C ASN A 32 18.37 26.38 31.46
N ALA A 33 18.31 27.46 30.69
CA ALA A 33 18.62 27.46 29.28
C ALA A 33 20.14 27.30 29.11
N GLY A 34 20.62 26.06 29.23
CA GLY A 34 22.01 25.69 29.05
C GLY A 34 22.11 24.46 28.16
N LYS A 35 22.50 24.68 26.90
CA LYS A 35 22.75 23.67 25.85
C LYS A 35 21.48 22.92 25.39
N GLN A 36 20.96 23.34 24.24
CA GLN A 36 19.96 22.62 23.45
C GLN A 36 20.59 21.35 22.84
N GLY A 37 20.99 20.41 23.68
CA GLY A 37 21.22 19.03 23.30
C GLY A 37 20.00 18.21 23.72
N LEU A 38 19.70 17.12 23.01
CA LEU A 38 18.62 16.20 23.37
C LEU A 38 18.83 15.70 24.81
N ASN A 39 18.09 16.24 25.76
CA ASN A 39 18.22 15.88 27.17
C ASN A 39 17.50 14.54 27.41
N ILE A 40 18.21 13.44 27.14
CA ILE A 40 17.76 12.05 27.33
C ILE A 40 17.57 11.65 28.80
N GLN A 41 18.25 12.36 29.71
CA GLN A 41 18.26 12.04 31.14
C GLN A 41 16.87 12.15 31.82
N PRO A 42 16.09 13.22 31.61
CA PRO A 42 14.70 13.27 32.09
C PRO A 42 13.77 12.26 31.40
N MET A 43 13.94 11.98 30.09
CA MET A 43 13.13 10.96 29.40
C MET A 43 13.34 9.55 29.97
N TRP A 44 14.58 9.18 30.28
CA TRP A 44 14.89 7.88 30.88
C TRP A 44 14.18 7.66 32.23
N ARG A 45 14.07 8.72 33.04
CA ARG A 45 13.38 8.67 34.34
C ARG A 45 11.88 8.42 34.18
N LEU A 46 11.26 9.00 33.14
CA LEU A 46 9.86 8.78 32.81
C LEU A 46 9.61 7.34 32.31
N ILE A 47 10.48 6.84 31.43
CA ILE A 47 10.41 5.47 30.91
C ILE A 47 10.52 4.45 32.05
N ARG A 48 11.47 4.63 32.98
CA ARG A 48 11.65 3.69 34.11
C ARG A 48 10.41 3.60 35.00
N ARG A 49 9.72 4.72 35.25
CA ARG A 49 8.53 4.74 36.12
C ARG A 49 7.30 4.16 35.44
N ASN A 50 7.21 4.30 34.11
CA ASN A 50 6.07 3.86 33.32
C ASN A 50 6.37 2.60 32.48
N LEU A 51 7.46 1.90 32.77
CA LEU A 51 7.95 0.78 31.97
C LEU A 51 6.90 -0.33 31.84
N LEU A 52 6.12 -0.59 32.90
CA LEU A 52 5.03 -1.57 32.90
C LEU A 52 3.88 -1.17 31.97
N LEU A 53 3.48 0.11 31.99
CA LEU A 53 2.41 0.63 31.13
C LEU A 53 2.84 0.66 29.66
N ILE A 54 4.01 1.23 29.39
CA ILE A 54 4.58 1.32 28.04
C ILE A 54 4.84 -0.07 27.50
N GLY A 55 5.50 -0.92 28.30
CA GLY A 55 5.80 -2.30 27.95
C GLY A 55 4.54 -3.12 27.70
N GLY A 56 3.53 -3.00 28.57
CA GLY A 56 2.28 -3.74 28.44
C GLY A 56 1.50 -3.40 27.17
N ILE A 57 1.38 -2.11 26.84
CA ILE A 57 0.74 -1.67 25.59
C ILE A 57 1.54 -2.15 24.38
N ASN A 58 2.87 -1.99 24.41
CA ASN A 58 3.72 -2.43 23.31
C ASN A 58 3.65 -3.95 23.11
N PHE A 59 3.62 -4.71 24.21
CA PHE A 59 3.49 -6.17 24.17
C PHE A 59 2.13 -6.62 23.62
N LEU A 60 1.05 -5.94 23.99
CA LEU A 60 -0.28 -6.19 23.42
C LEU A 60 -0.31 -5.91 21.92
N VAL A 61 0.17 -4.74 21.49
CA VAL A 61 0.20 -4.38 20.07
C VAL A 61 1.10 -5.34 19.29
N ALA A 62 2.30 -5.63 19.78
CA ALA A 62 3.22 -6.57 19.17
C ALA A 62 2.62 -7.98 19.11
N GLY A 63 1.93 -8.42 20.15
CA GLY A 63 1.24 -9.71 20.20
C GLY A 63 0.12 -9.80 19.17
N VAL A 64 -0.71 -8.76 19.04
CA VAL A 64 -1.78 -8.69 18.03
C VAL A 64 -1.19 -8.69 16.62
N VAL A 65 -0.16 -7.89 16.36
CA VAL A 65 0.51 -7.85 15.05
C VAL A 65 1.15 -9.20 14.74
N ALA A 66 1.86 -9.80 15.69
CA ALA A 66 2.48 -11.12 15.52
C ALA A 66 1.42 -12.19 15.20
N TYR A 67 0.29 -12.19 15.91
CA TYR A 67 -0.83 -13.09 15.65
C TYR A 67 -1.39 -12.88 14.24
N LEU A 68 -1.59 -11.63 13.81
CA LEU A 68 -2.08 -11.31 12.47
C LEU A 68 -1.10 -11.74 11.38
N VAL A 69 0.20 -11.57 11.59
CA VAL A 69 1.24 -11.97 10.63
C VAL A 69 1.32 -13.49 10.54
N LEU A 70 1.32 -14.20 11.66
CA LEU A 70 1.36 -15.67 11.66
C LEU A 70 0.09 -16.31 11.09
N SER A 71 -1.06 -15.64 11.24
CA SER A 71 -2.35 -16.14 10.74
C SER A 71 -2.56 -15.85 9.26
N ARG A 72 -1.76 -14.97 8.63
CA ARG A 72 -1.87 -14.68 7.20
C ARG A 72 -1.17 -15.77 6.39
N PRO A 73 -1.84 -16.38 5.39
CA PRO A 73 -1.18 -17.33 4.51
C PRO A 73 -0.11 -16.61 3.67
N LEU A 74 1.06 -17.26 3.52
CA LEU A 74 2.10 -16.77 2.60
C LEU A 74 1.57 -16.82 1.17
N THR A 75 1.36 -15.65 0.58
CA THR A 75 0.95 -15.50 -0.82
C THR A 75 2.21 -15.34 -1.67
N TYR A 76 2.37 -16.18 -2.67
CA TYR A 76 3.50 -16.12 -3.61
C TYR A 76 2.98 -15.63 -4.96
N GLU A 77 3.55 -14.53 -5.44
CA GLU A 77 3.28 -13.96 -6.75
C GLU A 77 4.48 -14.21 -7.68
N GLY A 78 4.20 -14.60 -8.92
CA GLY A 78 5.22 -14.86 -9.94
C GLY A 78 4.83 -14.20 -11.25
N GLU A 79 5.77 -13.47 -11.86
CA GLU A 79 5.59 -12.80 -13.14
C GLU A 79 6.55 -13.43 -14.17
N PHE A 80 6.06 -13.62 -15.40
CA PHE A 80 6.91 -13.96 -16.53
C PHE A 80 6.40 -13.26 -17.79
N GLN A 81 7.32 -12.89 -18.66
CA GLN A 81 7.04 -12.25 -19.95
C GLN A 81 7.43 -13.20 -21.07
N LEU A 82 6.53 -13.36 -22.04
CA LEU A 82 6.77 -14.23 -23.19
C LEU A 82 6.81 -13.38 -24.46
N LEU A 83 7.96 -13.38 -25.13
CA LEU A 83 8.08 -12.84 -26.48
C LEU A 83 7.54 -13.86 -27.47
N VAL A 84 6.47 -13.50 -28.17
CA VAL A 84 5.81 -14.36 -29.16
C VAL A 84 6.10 -13.85 -30.57
N GLU A 85 6.64 -14.72 -31.41
CA GLU A 85 6.88 -14.44 -32.83
C GLU A 85 5.82 -15.13 -33.71
N PRO A 86 5.42 -14.54 -34.85
CA PRO A 86 4.44 -15.16 -35.73
C PRO A 86 5.06 -16.34 -36.47
N VAL A 87 4.52 -17.55 -36.24
CA VAL A 87 4.89 -18.74 -37.02
C VAL A 87 4.58 -18.61 -38.52
N ASN A 88 3.78 -17.60 -38.89
CA ASN A 88 3.29 -17.37 -40.26
C ASN A 88 4.11 -16.31 -41.04
N SER A 89 5.06 -15.61 -40.41
CA SER A 89 5.85 -14.57 -41.09
C SER A 89 6.77 -15.17 -42.17
N ALA A 90 7.40 -16.32 -41.90
CA ALA A 90 8.27 -17.00 -42.87
C ALA A 90 7.49 -17.61 -44.06
N GLY A 91 6.23 -18.00 -43.85
CA GLY A 91 5.37 -18.60 -44.88
C GLY A 91 4.72 -17.59 -45.82
N LYS A 92 4.52 -16.34 -45.38
CA LYS A 92 3.93 -15.28 -46.23
C LYS A 92 4.93 -14.60 -47.16
N LEU A 93 6.22 -14.60 -46.82
CA LEU A 93 7.31 -14.13 -47.69
C LEU A 93 7.53 -15.03 -48.92
N THR A 94 7.03 -16.26 -48.86
CA THR A 94 7.13 -17.26 -49.94
C THR A 94 5.82 -17.44 -50.71
N ASP A 95 4.75 -16.75 -50.33
CA ASP A 95 3.47 -16.78 -51.05
C ASP A 95 3.49 -15.82 -52.25
N PRO A 96 3.48 -16.32 -53.51
CA PRO A 96 3.49 -15.47 -54.70
C PRO A 96 2.29 -14.51 -54.79
N ALA A 97 1.18 -14.78 -54.09
CA ALA A 97 0.04 -13.88 -54.04
C ALA A 97 0.32 -12.61 -53.19
N ALA A 98 1.19 -12.69 -52.18
CA ALA A 98 1.59 -11.57 -51.34
C ALA A 98 2.60 -10.64 -52.06
N ILE A 99 3.44 -11.21 -52.93
CA ILE A 99 4.40 -10.45 -53.76
C ILE A 99 3.69 -9.70 -54.89
N ALA A 100 2.61 -10.27 -55.44
CA ALA A 100 1.88 -9.71 -56.58
C ALA A 100 0.94 -8.53 -56.23
N ARG A 101 0.61 -8.34 -54.94
CA ARG A 101 -0.27 -7.24 -54.47
C ARG A 101 0.24 -6.65 -53.15
N PRO A 102 1.22 -5.73 -53.20
CA PRO A 102 1.75 -5.08 -52.00
C PRO A 102 0.70 -4.23 -51.24
N GLU A 103 -0.34 -3.74 -51.92
CA GLU A 103 -1.42 -2.94 -51.32
C GLU A 103 -2.54 -3.77 -50.66
N ALA A 104 -2.51 -5.11 -50.81
CA ALA A 104 -3.45 -6.03 -50.17
C ALA A 104 -2.84 -6.79 -48.99
N LEU A 105 -1.66 -6.36 -48.52
CA LEU A 105 -1.16 -6.77 -47.22
C LEU A 105 -2.03 -6.05 -46.18
N PRO A 106 -2.83 -6.76 -45.38
CA PRO A 106 -3.41 -6.13 -44.21
C PRO A 106 -2.24 -5.66 -43.37
N ASP A 107 -2.19 -4.36 -43.09
CA ASP A 107 -1.33 -3.74 -42.07
C ASP A 107 -1.51 -4.41 -40.69
N GLU A 108 -2.53 -5.27 -40.59
CA GLU A 108 -2.83 -6.19 -39.52
C GLU A 108 -2.70 -7.67 -39.94
N ALA A 109 -1.54 -8.08 -40.44
CA ALA A 109 -1.05 -9.44 -40.15
C ALA A 109 -0.67 -9.58 -38.67
N GLY A 110 -1.42 -8.89 -37.80
CA GLY A 110 -1.27 -8.82 -36.38
C GLY A 110 -1.47 -10.21 -35.84
N LEU A 111 -0.44 -10.69 -35.15
CA LEU A 111 -0.53 -11.87 -34.31
C LEU A 111 -1.85 -11.81 -33.53
N ASP A 112 -2.72 -12.82 -33.65
CA ASP A 112 -3.96 -12.85 -32.88
C ASP A 112 -3.62 -13.18 -31.42
N TYR A 113 -3.17 -12.15 -30.70
CA TYR A 113 -2.80 -12.20 -29.30
C TYR A 113 -3.99 -12.65 -28.44
N SER A 114 -5.22 -12.35 -28.86
CA SER A 114 -6.42 -12.77 -28.13
C SER A 114 -6.58 -14.29 -28.16
N THR A 115 -6.32 -14.92 -29.30
CA THR A 115 -6.30 -16.38 -29.46
C THR A 115 -5.11 -17.00 -28.74
N LEU A 116 -3.93 -16.39 -28.80
CA LEU A 116 -2.74 -16.89 -28.07
C LEU A 116 -2.92 -16.85 -26.56
N ILE A 117 -3.40 -15.74 -26.01
CA ILE A 117 -3.71 -15.61 -24.58
C ILE A 117 -4.76 -16.66 -24.17
N ARG A 118 -5.76 -16.92 -25.02
CA ARG A 118 -6.76 -17.97 -24.78
C ARG A 118 -6.14 -19.37 -24.75
N VAL A 119 -5.19 -19.66 -25.63
CA VAL A 119 -4.46 -20.93 -25.64
C VAL A 119 -3.56 -21.06 -24.40
N LEU A 120 -2.86 -19.99 -24.02
CA LEU A 120 -2.03 -19.96 -22.80
C LEU A 120 -2.85 -20.20 -21.53
N LYS A 121 -4.09 -19.69 -21.48
CA LYS A 121 -5.03 -19.94 -20.37
C LYS A 121 -5.75 -21.29 -20.46
N SER A 122 -5.54 -22.07 -21.52
CA SER A 122 -6.28 -23.30 -21.73
C SER A 122 -5.92 -24.37 -20.69
N PRO A 123 -6.90 -25.19 -20.25
CA PRO A 123 -6.64 -26.29 -19.31
C PRO A 123 -5.56 -27.25 -19.82
N LYS A 124 -5.55 -27.55 -21.13
CA LYS A 124 -4.60 -28.50 -21.72
C LYS A 124 -3.13 -28.10 -21.53
N VAL A 125 -2.84 -26.81 -21.48
CA VAL A 125 -1.48 -26.29 -21.27
C VAL A 125 -1.21 -26.14 -19.78
N LEU A 126 -2.07 -25.44 -19.05
CA LEU A 126 -1.83 -25.11 -17.64
C LEU A 126 -1.96 -26.30 -16.69
N THR A 127 -2.85 -27.28 -16.95
CA THR A 127 -3.01 -28.45 -16.07
C THR A 127 -1.70 -29.23 -15.95
N LYS A 128 -0.93 -29.36 -17.04
CA LYS A 128 0.39 -30.02 -16.99
C LYS A 128 1.38 -29.30 -16.08
N ILE A 129 1.32 -27.97 -16.05
CA ILE A 129 2.17 -27.14 -15.19
C ILE A 129 1.69 -27.24 -13.74
N VAL A 130 0.37 -27.17 -13.52
CA VAL A 130 -0.28 -27.36 -12.21
C VAL A 130 0.10 -28.70 -11.61
N ASP A 131 0.08 -29.79 -12.39
CA ASP A 131 0.46 -31.13 -11.91
C ASP A 131 1.93 -31.20 -11.47
N GLN A 132 2.83 -30.51 -12.17
CA GLN A 132 4.26 -30.44 -11.80
C GLN A 132 4.47 -29.68 -10.49
N ILE A 133 3.80 -28.54 -10.31
CA ILE A 133 3.93 -27.73 -9.08
C ILE A 133 3.11 -28.29 -7.91
N SER A 134 2.06 -29.08 -8.19
CA SER A 134 1.16 -29.65 -7.18
C SER A 134 1.89 -30.57 -6.19
N THR A 135 3.04 -31.12 -6.59
CA THR A 135 3.90 -31.94 -5.71
C THR A 135 4.45 -31.14 -4.52
N LYS A 136 4.68 -29.84 -4.70
CA LYS A 136 5.24 -28.94 -3.67
C LYS A 136 4.22 -27.96 -3.11
N TYR A 137 3.22 -27.58 -3.90
CA TYR A 137 2.19 -26.61 -3.53
C TYR A 137 0.82 -27.14 -3.97
N PRO A 138 -0.09 -27.54 -3.05
CA PRO A 138 -1.39 -28.10 -3.41
C PRO A 138 -2.29 -27.03 -4.05
N LEU A 139 -2.20 -26.90 -5.36
CA LEU A 139 -2.86 -25.88 -6.18
C LEU A 139 -3.77 -26.58 -7.19
N SER A 140 -4.98 -26.07 -7.38
CA SER A 140 -5.90 -26.52 -8.43
C SER A 140 -5.90 -25.52 -9.60
N TYR A 141 -6.12 -26.02 -10.81
CA TYR A 141 -6.28 -25.18 -12.01
C TYR A 141 -7.27 -24.03 -11.81
N ASN A 142 -8.42 -24.30 -11.18
CA ASN A 142 -9.45 -23.29 -10.95
C ASN A 142 -8.98 -22.15 -10.05
N ASN A 143 -8.13 -22.46 -9.05
CA ASN A 143 -7.57 -21.44 -8.16
C ASN A 143 -6.52 -20.62 -8.90
N LEU A 144 -5.70 -21.26 -9.74
CA LEU A 144 -4.67 -20.57 -10.51
C LEU A 144 -5.28 -19.62 -11.54
N ILE A 145 -6.29 -20.05 -12.30
CA ILE A 145 -6.87 -19.25 -13.38
C ILE A 145 -7.61 -18.02 -12.87
N LYS A 146 -8.16 -18.10 -11.64
CA LYS A 146 -8.92 -17.02 -11.01
C LYS A 146 -8.03 -15.83 -10.67
N ASP A 147 -6.81 -16.10 -10.21
CA ASP A 147 -5.88 -15.07 -9.74
C ASP A 147 -4.81 -14.72 -10.80
N MET A 148 -4.77 -15.45 -11.93
CA MET A 148 -3.82 -15.21 -13.03
C MET A 148 -4.27 -14.10 -13.98
N GLN A 149 -3.48 -13.03 -14.03
CA GLN A 149 -3.59 -11.97 -15.05
C GLN A 149 -2.63 -12.25 -16.20
N VAL A 150 -3.10 -12.04 -17.44
CA VAL A 150 -2.29 -12.20 -18.66
C VAL A 150 -2.70 -11.10 -19.62
N GLU A 151 -1.74 -10.25 -19.95
CA GLU A 151 -1.95 -9.05 -20.75
C GLU A 151 -0.84 -8.90 -21.80
N ARG A 152 -1.13 -8.15 -22.86
CA ARG A 152 -0.15 -7.80 -23.88
C ARG A 152 0.58 -6.54 -23.44
N ILE A 153 1.88 -6.67 -23.21
CA ILE A 153 2.75 -5.54 -22.87
C ILE A 153 2.99 -4.70 -24.15
N GLY A 154 2.79 -3.38 -24.06
CA GLY A 154 3.14 -2.43 -25.12
C GLY A 154 2.01 -1.87 -25.99
N GLN A 155 0.71 -2.06 -25.67
CA GLN A 155 -0.38 -1.34 -26.37
C GLN A 155 -0.69 0.05 -25.78
N GLU A 156 -0.43 0.25 -24.49
CA GLU A 156 -0.77 1.50 -23.78
C GLU A 156 0.01 2.73 -24.25
N GLU A 157 1.16 2.54 -24.88
CA GLU A 157 2.00 3.62 -25.41
C GLU A 157 1.56 4.04 -26.83
N PHE A 158 1.03 3.10 -27.62
CA PHE A 158 0.53 3.37 -28.99
C PHE A 158 -0.83 4.06 -28.98
N ASP A 159 -1.72 3.72 -28.05
CA ASP A 159 -3.04 4.38 -27.96
C ASP A 159 -2.92 5.85 -27.55
N LYS A 160 -1.93 6.21 -26.71
CA LYS A 160 -1.68 7.61 -26.31
C LYS A 160 -1.18 8.47 -27.48
N ASN A 161 -0.30 7.92 -28.33
CA ASN A 161 0.24 8.66 -29.49
C ASN A 161 -0.75 8.81 -30.66
N LYS A 162 -1.81 7.99 -30.72
CA LYS A 162 -2.85 8.09 -31.75
C LYS A 162 -3.85 9.23 -31.50
N ILE A 163 -4.04 9.63 -30.24
CA ILE A 163 -4.93 10.75 -29.87
C ILE A 163 -4.29 12.10 -30.19
N ASP A 164 -2.96 12.19 -30.19
CA ASP A 164 -2.23 13.45 -30.45
C ASP A 164 -2.02 13.72 -31.95
N SER A 165 -1.83 12.66 -32.75
CA SER A 165 -1.59 12.76 -34.20
C SER A 165 -2.85 12.97 -35.05
N SER A 166 -4.04 12.91 -34.46
CA SER A 166 -5.33 13.19 -35.13
C SER A 166 -5.79 14.66 -35.00
N ARG A 167 -4.92 15.53 -34.46
CA ARG A 167 -5.16 16.98 -34.27
C ARG A 167 -4.18 17.90 -35.00
N LEU A 168 -3.51 17.42 -36.05
CA LEU A 168 -2.67 18.23 -36.94
C LEU A 168 -3.16 18.11 -38.40
#